data_AF-A0A2A4B2Y3-F1
#
_entry.id   AF-A0A2A4B2Y3-F1
#
_cell.length_a   1.000
_cell.length_b   1.000
_cell.length_c   1.000
_cell.angle_alpha   90.00
_cell.angle_beta   90.00
_cell.angle_gamma   90.00
#
_symmetry.space_group_name_H-M   'P 1'
#
loop_
_entity.id
_entity.type
_entity.pdbx_description
1 polymer ?
#
loop_
_entity_poly.entity_id
_entity_poly.type
_entity_poly.pdbx_seq_one_letter_code
_entity_poly.pdbx_strand_id
1 'polypeptide(L)'
;MSFSEKDRNLQSKPGKPFPIDGGAQSFAREISLALKAEFGGTPASLKTVAQLTSSNERAVRNWFEAKNAPSGENLVILMRHSDLVLRTVLGLADRQDLVVAVGLASLRRQLVDAVAAIDGLPLSPE
;
A
#
# COMPACT_ATOMS: atom_id res chain seq x y z
N MET A 1 -1.46 12.67 42.36
CA MET A 1 -2.30 11.46 42.26
C MET A 1 -2.01 10.81 40.91
N SER A 2 -1.42 9.62 40.89
CA SER A 2 -1.06 8.90 39.67
C SER A 2 -2.18 7.92 39.31
N PHE A 3 -2.68 7.97 38.08
CA PHE A 3 -3.67 7.03 37.56
C PHE A 3 -3.13 5.59 37.55
N SER A 4 -3.97 4.64 37.98
CA SER A 4 -3.64 3.22 38.03
C SER A 4 -3.56 2.62 36.62
N GLU A 5 -2.85 1.51 36.47
CA GLU A 5 -2.70 0.79 35.20
C GLU A 5 -4.06 0.40 34.58
N LYS A 6 -5.08 0.19 35.43
CA LYS A 6 -6.47 -0.10 35.03
C LYS A 6 -7.19 1.11 34.43
N ASP A 7 -6.85 2.33 34.85
CA ASP A 7 -7.47 3.56 34.34
C ASP A 7 -7.05 3.86 32.90
N ARG A 8 -5.91 3.30 32.45
CA ARG A 8 -5.38 3.46 31.08
C ARG A 8 -6.02 2.51 30.06
N ASN A 9 -6.79 1.52 30.52
CA ASN A 9 -7.41 0.48 29.67
C ASN A 9 -8.95 0.61 29.58
N LEU A 10 -9.50 1.79 29.84
CA LEU A 10 -10.90 2.09 29.58
C LEU A 10 -11.14 2.27 28.07
N GLN A 11 -11.17 1.16 27.33
CA GLN A 11 -11.70 1.17 25.97
C GLN A 11 -13.21 0.93 26.02
N SER A 12 -13.97 1.85 25.42
CA SER A 12 -15.39 1.63 25.15
C SER A 12 -15.55 0.34 24.34
N LYS A 13 -16.63 -0.41 24.62
CA LYS A 13 -16.96 -1.59 23.81
C LYS A 13 -17.02 -1.15 22.34
N PRO A 14 -16.38 -1.90 21.41
CA PRO A 14 -16.46 -1.57 20.00
C PRO A 14 -17.95 -1.51 19.60
N GLY A 15 -18.32 -0.44 18.90
CA GLY A 15 -19.67 -0.31 18.36
C GLY A 15 -20.02 -1.47 17.43
N LYS A 16 -21.29 -1.63 17.10
CA LYS A 16 -21.69 -2.64 16.11
C LYS A 16 -20.93 -2.38 14.80
N PRO A 17 -20.29 -3.40 14.21
CA PRO A 17 -19.68 -3.23 12.89
C PRO A 17 -20.75 -2.77 11.92
N PHE A 18 -20.44 -1.73 11.13
CA PHE A 18 -21.31 -1.33 10.03
C PHE A 18 -21.50 -2.53 9.10
N PRO A 19 -22.74 -2.84 8.68
CA PRO A 19 -22.97 -3.89 7.70
C PRO A 19 -22.49 -3.36 6.34
N ILE A 20 -21.20 -3.52 6.09
CA ILE A 20 -20.62 -3.38 4.76
C ILE A 20 -20.58 -4.80 4.21
N ASP A 21 -21.52 -5.11 3.33
CA ASP A 21 -21.66 -6.39 2.65
C ASP A 21 -20.37 -6.75 1.91
N GLY A 22 -19.45 -7.49 2.54
CA GLY A 22 -18.24 -8.07 1.95
C GLY A 22 -17.18 -7.11 1.39
N GLY A 23 -17.54 -5.87 1.03
CA GLY A 23 -16.72 -4.94 0.25
C GLY A 23 -15.56 -4.35 1.03
N ALA A 24 -15.72 -4.04 2.33
CA ALA A 24 -14.61 -3.53 3.14
C ALA A 24 -13.57 -4.62 3.45
N GLN A 25 -14.00 -5.86 3.68
CA GLN A 25 -13.10 -7.00 3.85
C GLN A 25 -12.41 -7.36 2.53
N SER A 26 -13.13 -7.26 1.40
CA SER A 26 -12.54 -7.38 0.07
C SER A 26 -11.50 -6.29 -0.18
N PHE A 27 -11.81 -5.02 0.11
CA PHE A 27 -10.88 -3.91 -0.05
C PHE A 27 -9.60 -4.08 0.78
N ALA A 28 -9.72 -4.33 2.09
CA ALA A 28 -8.55 -4.53 2.96
C ALA A 28 -7.69 -5.70 2.48
N ARG A 29 -8.31 -6.79 2.00
CA ARG A 29 -7.63 -7.95 1.47
C ARG A 29 -6.88 -7.63 0.18
N GLU A 30 -7.52 -7.01 -0.80
CA GLU A 30 -6.89 -6.64 -2.07
C GLU A 30 -5.73 -5.66 -1.87
N ILE A 31 -5.90 -4.66 -1.01
CA ILE A 31 -4.80 -3.74 -0.65
C ILE A 31 -3.66 -4.49 0.05
N SER A 32 -3.96 -5.45 0.94
CA SER A 32 -2.92 -6.25 1.60
C SER A 32 -2.11 -7.09 0.61
N LEU A 33 -2.77 -7.65 -0.41
CA LEU A 33 -2.13 -8.42 -1.46
C LEU A 33 -1.24 -7.52 -2.31
N ALA A 34 -1.74 -6.33 -2.66
CA ALA A 34 -0.98 -5.34 -3.40
C ALA A 34 0.28 -4.90 -2.65
N LEU A 35 0.16 -4.60 -1.35
CA LEU A 35 1.28 -4.20 -0.50
C LEU A 35 2.34 -5.30 -0.39
N LYS A 36 1.92 -6.56 -0.24
CA LYS A 36 2.83 -7.70 -0.18
C LYS A 36 3.53 -7.95 -1.51
N ALA A 37 2.84 -7.76 -2.63
CA ALA A 37 3.42 -7.92 -3.97
C ALA A 37 4.45 -6.82 -4.26
N GLU A 38 4.15 -5.56 -3.90
CA GLU A 38 5.02 -4.43 -4.21
C GLU A 38 6.22 -4.31 -3.25
N PHE A 39 5.98 -4.39 -1.95
CA PHE A 39 7.00 -4.10 -0.93
C PHE A 39 7.58 -5.36 -0.28
N GLY A 40 6.96 -6.53 -0.50
CA GLY A 40 7.28 -7.77 0.19
C GLY A 40 6.63 -7.89 1.58
N GLY A 41 6.71 -9.07 2.19
CA GLY A 41 6.12 -9.37 3.50
C GLY A 41 7.07 -9.25 4.69
N THR A 42 8.19 -8.54 4.55
CA THR A 42 9.25 -8.54 5.58
C THR A 42 9.04 -7.43 6.63
N PRO A 43 9.63 -7.55 7.83
CA PRO A 43 9.62 -6.43 8.80
C PRO A 43 10.25 -5.14 8.26
N ALA A 44 11.22 -5.24 7.35
CA ALA A 44 11.79 -4.08 6.68
C ALA A 44 10.76 -3.37 5.80
N SER A 45 9.98 -4.15 5.03
CA SER A 45 8.87 -3.65 4.20
C SER A 45 7.85 -2.85 5.02
N LEU A 46 7.48 -3.34 6.21
CA LEU A 46 6.57 -2.64 7.12
C LEU A 46 7.13 -1.28 7.55
N LYS A 47 8.43 -1.21 7.87
CA LYS A 47 9.09 0.04 8.26
C LYS A 47 9.16 1.03 7.10
N THR A 48 9.48 0.56 5.90
CA THR A 48 9.48 1.39 4.69
C THR A 48 8.11 2.01 4.45
N VAL A 49 7.05 1.21 4.49
CA VAL A 49 5.68 1.71 4.29
C VAL A 49 5.24 2.65 5.43
N ALA A 50 5.61 2.35 6.68
CA ALA A 50 5.34 3.22 7.82
C ALA A 50 6.01 4.59 7.66
N GLN A 51 7.26 4.62 7.20
CA GLN A 51 7.99 5.86 6.91
C GLN A 51 7.35 6.63 5.75
N LEU A 52 7.01 5.94 4.64
CA LEU A 52 6.38 6.58 3.47
C LEU A 52 5.05 7.25 3.83
N THR A 53 4.23 6.57 4.60
CA THR A 53 2.88 7.04 4.98
C THR A 53 2.86 7.87 6.27
N SER A 54 4.01 8.08 6.92
CA SER A 54 4.10 8.69 8.25
C SER A 54 3.13 8.08 9.27
N SER A 55 2.87 6.78 9.13
CA SER A 55 1.93 6.02 9.97
C SER A 55 2.65 5.14 10.96
N ASN A 56 1.99 4.77 12.06
CA ASN A 56 2.59 3.86 13.03
C ASN A 56 2.73 2.43 12.46
N GLU A 57 3.78 1.72 12.86
CA GLU A 57 4.08 0.38 12.32
C GLU A 57 2.98 -0.65 12.62
N ARG A 58 2.25 -0.49 13.74
CA ARG A 58 1.10 -1.35 14.08
C ARG A 58 -0.03 -1.21 13.07
N ALA A 59 -0.33 0.00 12.62
CA ALA A 59 -1.36 0.28 11.62
C ALA A 59 -0.95 -0.31 10.28
N VAL A 60 0.30 -0.09 9.86
CA VAL A 60 0.83 -0.70 8.63
C VAL A 60 0.78 -2.22 8.69
N ARG A 61 1.19 -2.83 9.82
CA ARG A 61 1.06 -4.28 10.00
C ARG A 61 -0.38 -4.75 9.86
N ASN A 62 -1.34 -4.03 10.43
CA ASN A 62 -2.76 -4.36 10.26
C ASN A 62 -3.20 -4.27 8.78
N TRP A 63 -2.65 -3.36 7.97
CA TRP A 63 -2.92 -3.29 6.54
C TRP A 63 -2.35 -4.49 5.78
N PHE A 64 -1.10 -4.88 6.09
CA PHE A 64 -0.48 -6.09 5.51
C PHE A 64 -1.19 -7.38 5.92
N GLU A 65 -1.79 -7.42 7.11
CA GLU A 65 -2.58 -8.56 7.60
C GLU A 65 -4.06 -8.49 7.19
N ALA A 66 -4.47 -7.49 6.40
CA ALA A 66 -5.86 -7.23 6.02
C ALA A 66 -6.83 -7.07 7.22
N LYS A 67 -6.31 -6.78 8.42
CA LYS A 67 -7.12 -6.56 9.63
C LYS A 67 -7.90 -5.25 9.54
N ASN A 68 -7.27 -4.22 8.98
CA ASN A 68 -7.88 -2.92 8.71
C ASN A 68 -7.39 -2.42 7.35
N ALA A 69 -8.18 -1.59 6.68
CA ALA A 69 -7.75 -0.86 5.50
C ALA A 69 -6.97 0.41 5.89
N PRO A 70 -6.09 0.93 5.01
CA PRO A 70 -5.53 2.28 5.18
C PRO A 70 -6.64 3.33 5.12
N SER A 71 -6.45 4.44 5.84
CA SER A 71 -7.30 5.62 5.69
C SER A 71 -7.17 6.19 4.27
N GLY A 72 -8.13 7.02 3.84
CA GLY A 72 -8.08 7.65 2.51
C GLY A 72 -6.77 8.42 2.27
N GLU A 73 -6.27 9.16 3.26
CA GLU A 73 -5.00 9.87 3.20
C GLU A 73 -3.82 8.91 2.97
N ASN A 74 -3.73 7.84 3.76
CA ASN A 74 -2.68 6.84 3.63
C ASN A 74 -2.77 6.10 2.30
N LEU A 75 -3.97 5.81 1.82
CA LEU A 75 -4.19 5.20 0.52
C LEU A 75 -3.67 6.10 -0.63
N VAL A 76 -3.93 7.40 -0.57
CA VAL A 76 -3.42 8.36 -1.56
C VAL A 76 -1.89 8.39 -1.57
N ILE A 77 -1.25 8.35 -0.40
CA ILE A 77 0.22 8.26 -0.31
C ILE A 77 0.71 6.95 -0.93
N LEU A 78 0.09 5.81 -0.59
CA LEU A 78 0.46 4.52 -1.15
C LEU A 78 0.34 4.50 -2.67
N MET A 79 -0.77 5.00 -3.24
CA MET A 79 -0.98 5.08 -4.69
C MET A 79 0.02 6.00 -5.40
N ARG A 80 0.59 6.99 -4.71
CA ARG A 80 1.64 7.86 -5.26
C ARG A 80 2.99 7.14 -5.41
N HIS A 81 3.24 6.16 -4.55
CA HIS A 81 4.51 5.44 -4.48
C HIS A 81 4.44 4.02 -5.05
N SER A 82 3.25 3.49 -5.32
CA SER A 82 3.03 2.15 -5.86
C SER A 82 1.98 2.16 -6.98
N ASP A 83 2.44 1.89 -8.19
CA ASP A 83 1.57 1.69 -9.36
C ASP A 83 0.65 0.49 -9.14
N LEU A 84 1.11 -0.54 -8.43
CA LEU A 84 0.33 -1.74 -8.17
C LEU A 84 -0.84 -1.45 -7.23
N VAL A 85 -0.63 -0.70 -6.15
CA VAL A 85 -1.73 -0.25 -5.27
C VAL A 85 -2.74 0.61 -6.04
N LEU A 86 -2.28 1.52 -6.90
CA LEU A 86 -3.16 2.32 -7.75
C LEU A 86 -4.01 1.44 -8.69
N ARG A 87 -3.40 0.47 -9.36
CA ARG A 87 -4.11 -0.46 -10.24
C ARG A 87 -5.14 -1.29 -9.49
N THR A 88 -4.83 -1.75 -8.28
CA THR A 88 -5.78 -2.50 -7.44
C THR A 88 -7.01 -1.65 -7.11
N VAL A 89 -6.83 -0.38 -6.72
CA VAL A 89 -7.95 0.53 -6.44
C VAL A 89 -8.79 0.79 -7.69
N LEU A 90 -8.15 1.02 -8.84
CA LEU A 90 -8.84 1.22 -10.11
C LEU A 90 -9.61 -0.03 -10.57
N GLY A 91 -9.03 -1.21 -10.37
CA GLY A 91 -9.70 -2.49 -10.67
C GLY A 91 -10.91 -2.72 -9.79
N LEU A 92 -10.82 -2.41 -8.50
CA LEU A 92 -11.96 -2.44 -7.58
C LEU A 92 -13.04 -1.40 -7.90
N ALA A 93 -12.67 -0.28 -8.51
CA ALA A 93 -13.59 0.73 -9.01
C ALA A 93 -14.16 0.41 -10.40
N ASP A 94 -13.88 -0.78 -10.95
CA ASP A 94 -14.28 -1.21 -12.30
C ASP A 94 -13.79 -0.27 -13.42
N ARG A 95 -12.63 0.35 -13.22
CA ARG A 95 -11.97 1.27 -14.17
C ARG A 95 -10.81 0.61 -14.89
N GLN A 96 -11.10 -0.50 -15.57
CA GLN A 96 -10.09 -1.31 -16.29
C GLN A 96 -9.37 -0.52 -17.39
N ASP A 97 -10.06 0.45 -18.01
CA ASP A 97 -9.48 1.41 -18.96
C ASP A 97 -8.26 2.14 -18.39
N LEU A 98 -8.37 2.59 -17.14
CA LEU A 98 -7.30 3.33 -16.45
C LEU A 98 -6.19 2.40 -15.96
N VAL A 99 -6.51 1.15 -15.59
CA VAL A 99 -5.51 0.14 -15.19
C VAL A 99 -4.51 -0.09 -16.34
N VAL A 100 -5.01 -0.24 -17.57
CA VAL A 100 -4.16 -0.43 -18.76
C VAL A 100 -3.28 0.79 -19.01
N ALA A 101 -3.83 2.01 -18.87
CA ALA A 101 -3.08 3.25 -19.05
C ALA A 101 -1.91 3.39 -18.05
N VAL A 102 -2.14 3.06 -16.76
CA VAL A 102 -1.08 3.02 -15.74
C VAL A 102 -0.03 1.95 -16.09
N GLY A 103 -0.49 0.79 -16.57
CA GLY A 103 0.34 -0.27 -17.18
C GLY A 103 1.36 0.26 -18.17
N LEU A 104 0.84 0.89 -19.21
CA LEU A 104 1.63 1.40 -20.32
C LEU A 104 2.59 2.52 -19.90
N ALA A 105 2.15 3.43 -19.03
CA ALA A 105 2.99 4.51 -18.52
C ALA A 105 4.20 3.97 -17.72
N SER A 106 3.98 2.92 -16.92
CA SER A 106 5.03 2.25 -16.14
C SER A 106 6.02 1.53 -17.05
N LEU A 107 5.53 0.75 -18.02
CA LEU A 107 6.35 0.07 -19.02
C LEU A 107 7.22 1.05 -19.83
N ARG A 108 6.63 2.18 -20.27
CA ARG A 108 7.38 3.23 -20.96
C ARG A 108 8.52 3.77 -20.11
N ARG A 109 8.28 4.00 -18.81
CA ARG A 109 9.29 4.50 -17.87
C ARG A 109 10.44 3.51 -17.72
N GLN A 110 10.11 2.23 -17.50
CA GLN A 110 11.09 1.15 -17.42
C GLN A 110 11.94 1.02 -18.70
N LEU A 111 11.33 1.15 -19.89
CA LEU A 111 12.06 1.14 -21.15
C LEU A 111 13.02 2.32 -21.29
N VAL A 112 12.58 3.53 -20.90
CA VAL A 112 13.44 4.73 -20.92
C VAL A 112 14.63 4.55 -19.97
N ASP A 113 14.39 4.04 -18.76
CA ASP A 113 15.45 3.79 -17.79
C ASP A 113 16.43 2.72 -18.28
N ALA A 114 15.93 1.65 -18.93
CA ALA A 114 16.76 0.60 -19.50
C ALA A 114 17.63 1.10 -20.66
N VAL A 115 17.08 1.91 -21.56
CA VAL A 115 17.85 2.52 -22.66
C VAL A 115 18.94 3.43 -22.10
N ALA A 116 18.61 4.29 -21.14
CA ALA A 116 19.59 5.17 -20.51
C ALA A 116 20.72 4.38 -19.82
N ALA A 117 20.41 3.22 -19.22
CA ALA A 117 21.40 2.35 -18.63
C ALA A 117 22.33 1.72 -19.68
N ILE A 118 21.80 1.34 -20.85
CA ILE A 118 22.60 0.81 -21.98
C ILE A 118 23.53 1.89 -22.53
N ASP A 119 23.01 3.09 -22.78
CA ASP A 119 23.79 4.20 -23.33
C ASP A 119 24.89 4.69 -22.37
N GLY A 120 24.71 4.48 -21.06
CA GLY A 120 25.70 4.79 -20.03
C GLY A 120 26.83 3.76 -19.88
N LEU A 121 26.78 2.62 -20.59
CA LEU A 121 27.84 1.62 -20.54
C LEU A 121 29.08 2.12 -21.30
N PRO A 122 30.29 2.04 -20.72
CA PRO A 122 31.51 2.35 -21.45
C PRO A 122 31.67 1.37 -22.62
N LEU A 123 31.98 1.89 -23.80
CA LEU A 123 32.36 1.08 -24.95
C LEU A 123 33.56 0.23 -24.55
N SER A 124 33.41 -1.10 -24.60
CA SER A 124 34.53 -2.02 -24.37
C SER A 124 35.59 -1.72 -25.44
N PRO A 125 36.85 -1.43 -25.08
CA PRO A 125 37.89 -1.26 -26.08
C PRO A 125 38.12 -2.59 -26.80
N GLU A 126 38.08 -2.56 -28.13
CA GLU A 126 38.54 -3.66 -29.00
C GLU A 126 40.06 -3.86 -28.90
#